data_AF-A0A381TIA1-F1
#
_entry.id   AF-A0A381TIA1-F1
#
_cell.length_a   1.000
_cell.length_b   1.000
_cell.length_c   1.000
_cell.angle_alpha   90.00
_cell.angle_beta   90.00
_cell.angle_gamma   90.00
#
_symmetry.space_group_name_H-M   'P 1'
#
loop_
_entity.id
_entity.type
_entity.pdbx_description
1 polymer ?
#
loop_
_entity_poly.entity_id
_entity_poly.type
_entity_poly.pdbx_seq_one_letter_code
_entity_poly.pdbx_strand_id
1 'polypeptide(L)'
;MSTHLSGTLSNLEKTNLLFKKLLGKPSTLTDREFFQEPNRPARTNVFQSQIFKDDIPVTASTSLTSLTDTSLDDNGNTLAGSYVGKTDGIIKRYIKIPLTSIDGTDGKAYEALEATTSHPSGNNNDGSGGANGTSGTYDRVTQDTIPFNFDTGGSYEIKLYKSNGQEIPFGYSGGEWIYDYESGIVSFYEYSNISGIDESNPPLVSFYRYIGEKGVSVSTVNKTVFDAGDKTGTGDDITAAQIDTRDLSTLGLSAYSQAFQFGGNYNGSWRMVVSGGNGNQAETKFRIQV
;
A
#
# COMPACT_ATOMS: atom_id res chain seq x y z
N MET A 1 -19.72 11.29 -35.11
CA MET A 1 -19.72 10.41 -33.92
C MET A 1 -19.07 9.11 -34.32
N SER A 2 -17.97 8.73 -33.68
CA SER A 2 -17.33 7.42 -33.91
C SER A 2 -18.01 6.41 -33.00
N THR A 3 -18.80 5.50 -33.55
CA THR A 3 -19.37 4.38 -32.80
C THR A 3 -18.30 3.33 -32.58
N HIS A 4 -17.65 3.35 -31.42
CA HIS A 4 -16.66 2.34 -31.06
C HIS A 4 -17.36 1.01 -30.77
N LEU A 5 -16.80 -0.07 -31.32
CA LEU A 5 -17.25 -1.45 -31.11
C LEU A 5 -16.21 -2.17 -30.25
N SER A 6 -16.70 -2.96 -29.30
CA SER A 6 -15.97 -3.81 -28.34
C SER A 6 -15.25 -3.09 -27.19
N GLY A 7 -15.35 -3.69 -26.00
CA GLY A 7 -14.95 -3.15 -24.69
C GLY A 7 -13.45 -2.87 -24.57
N THR A 8 -13.02 -1.74 -25.10
CA THR A 8 -11.63 -1.29 -25.15
C THR A 8 -11.60 0.24 -25.26
N LEU A 9 -11.37 0.89 -24.11
CA LEU A 9 -11.09 2.33 -23.94
C LEU A 9 -10.54 3.00 -25.20
N SER A 10 -11.14 4.10 -25.62
CA SER A 10 -10.67 4.85 -26.78
C SER A 10 -9.22 5.32 -26.60
N ASN A 11 -8.54 5.67 -27.69
CA ASN A 11 -7.18 6.21 -27.60
C ASN A 11 -7.15 7.50 -26.76
N LEU A 12 -8.21 8.30 -26.76
CA LEU A 12 -8.31 9.50 -25.92
C LEU A 12 -8.39 9.13 -24.43
N GLU A 13 -9.20 8.14 -24.07
CA GLU A 13 -9.35 7.67 -22.68
C GLU A 13 -8.08 6.99 -22.18
N LYS A 14 -7.46 6.14 -23.00
CA LYS A 14 -6.13 5.56 -22.72
C LYS A 14 -5.09 6.64 -22.50
N THR A 15 -4.98 7.62 -23.40
CA THR A 15 -4.03 8.74 -23.25
C THR A 15 -4.35 9.59 -22.03
N ASN A 16 -5.62 9.87 -21.75
CA ASN A 16 -6.03 10.64 -20.58
C ASN A 16 -5.67 9.90 -19.29
N LEU A 17 -6.07 8.63 -19.15
CA LEU A 17 -5.72 7.78 -18.01
C LEU A 17 -4.21 7.69 -17.80
N LEU A 18 -3.42 7.44 -18.85
CA LEU A 18 -1.95 7.34 -18.75
C LEU A 18 -1.30 8.68 -18.42
N PHE A 19 -1.71 9.78 -19.05
CA PHE A 19 -1.22 11.12 -18.74
C PHE A 19 -1.58 11.51 -17.31
N LYS A 20 -2.85 11.31 -16.92
CA LYS A 20 -3.32 11.44 -15.54
C LYS A 20 -2.74 10.41 -14.59
N LYS A 21 -2.02 9.38 -15.05
CA LYS A 21 -1.18 8.47 -14.25
C LYS A 21 0.35 8.78 -14.31
N LEU A 22 0.78 9.92 -14.92
CA LEU A 22 2.18 10.44 -14.92
C LEU A 22 2.62 11.59 -13.93
N LEU A 23 1.85 12.67 -13.69
CA LEU A 23 2.14 13.90 -12.87
C LEU A 23 1.43 14.16 -11.45
N GLY A 24 1.16 13.20 -10.54
CA GLY A 24 0.50 13.35 -9.19
C GLY A 24 -1.06 13.47 -8.94
N LYS A 25 -1.99 12.68 -9.54
CA LYS A 25 -3.50 12.73 -9.51
C LYS A 25 -4.19 11.44 -10.05
N PRO A 26 -5.52 11.19 -9.88
CA PRO A 26 -6.36 10.14 -10.56
C PRO A 26 -7.01 10.60 -11.90
N SER A 27 -7.78 9.74 -12.58
CA SER A 27 -8.54 10.03 -13.82
C SER A 27 -10.06 9.86 -13.62
N THR A 28 -10.77 10.94 -13.28
CA THR A 28 -12.23 10.87 -13.01
C THR A 28 -13.09 11.13 -14.24
N LEU A 29 -12.63 11.96 -15.20
CA LEU A 29 -13.36 12.27 -16.44
C LEU A 29 -12.42 12.46 -17.65
N THR A 30 -12.90 12.22 -18.87
CA THR A 30 -12.10 12.32 -20.11
C THR A 30 -11.86 13.76 -20.59
N ASP A 31 -12.64 14.72 -20.10
CA ASP A 31 -12.59 16.16 -20.44
C ASP A 31 -11.99 17.04 -19.33
N ARG A 32 -12.07 16.61 -18.07
CA ARG A 32 -11.44 17.27 -16.91
C ARG A 32 -9.93 17.40 -17.09
N GLU A 33 -9.38 18.59 -16.85
CA GLU A 33 -7.93 18.81 -16.88
C GLU A 33 -7.24 18.26 -15.62
N PHE A 34 -6.01 17.77 -15.73
CA PHE A 34 -5.33 17.05 -14.65
C PHE A 34 -5.22 17.83 -13.33
N PHE A 35 -5.13 19.16 -13.38
CA PHE A 35 -5.01 19.97 -12.16
C PHE A 35 -6.32 20.13 -11.40
N GLN A 36 -7.46 19.91 -12.07
CA GLN A 36 -8.81 19.91 -11.50
C GLN A 36 -9.19 18.55 -10.88
N GLU A 37 -8.41 17.49 -11.14
CA GLU A 37 -8.61 16.19 -10.51
C GLU A 37 -8.40 16.28 -8.98
N PRO A 38 -9.19 15.55 -8.17
CA PRO A 38 -9.02 15.57 -6.72
C PRO A 38 -7.60 15.14 -6.35
N ASN A 39 -7.05 15.73 -5.28
CA ASN A 39 -5.64 15.54 -4.91
C ASN A 39 -5.41 14.20 -4.18
N ARG A 40 -5.77 13.10 -4.84
CA ARG A 40 -5.47 11.73 -4.43
C ARG A 40 -4.13 11.29 -5.08
N PRO A 41 -3.18 10.72 -4.32
CA PRO A 41 -1.90 10.27 -4.87
C PRO A 41 -2.12 9.01 -5.72
N ALA A 42 -1.73 9.04 -7.00
CA ALA A 42 -1.94 7.90 -7.90
C ALA A 42 -0.82 7.72 -8.95
N ARG A 43 0.44 8.14 -8.67
CA ARG A 43 1.48 8.29 -9.71
C ARG A 43 2.94 8.05 -9.28
N THR A 44 3.71 7.49 -10.23
CA THR A 44 5.18 7.53 -10.53
C THR A 44 6.21 7.34 -9.41
N ASN A 45 6.02 7.89 -8.20
CA ASN A 45 6.88 7.61 -7.06
C ASN A 45 6.26 6.46 -6.26
N VAL A 46 6.91 5.30 -6.26
CA VAL A 46 6.50 4.18 -5.40
C VAL A 46 6.86 4.53 -3.96
N PHE A 47 5.87 4.94 -3.16
CA PHE A 47 6.06 5.12 -1.73
C PHE A 47 6.23 3.77 -1.05
N GLN A 48 6.98 3.72 0.05
CA GLN A 48 7.17 2.49 0.82
C GLN A 48 5.81 1.86 1.21
N SER A 49 4.84 2.69 1.61
CA SER A 49 3.47 2.28 1.94
C SER A 49 2.64 1.70 0.78
N GLN A 50 3.20 1.59 -0.43
CA GLN A 50 2.57 0.96 -1.60
C GLN A 50 3.28 -0.34 -2.02
N ILE A 51 4.41 -0.67 -1.39
CA ILE A 51 5.12 -1.93 -1.62
C ILE A 51 4.52 -2.96 -0.66
N PHE A 52 3.73 -3.89 -1.17
CA PHE A 52 3.31 -5.07 -0.41
C PHE A 52 4.55 -5.88 -0.05
N LYS A 53 4.75 -6.13 1.25
CA LYS A 53 5.96 -6.79 1.77
C LYS A 53 5.82 -8.32 1.76
N ASP A 54 4.60 -8.81 1.95
CA ASP A 54 4.28 -10.23 2.02
C ASP A 54 3.82 -10.73 0.64
N ASP A 55 4.29 -11.92 0.24
CA ASP A 55 3.89 -12.54 -1.03
C ASP A 55 2.38 -12.84 -1.01
N ILE A 56 1.62 -12.15 -1.86
CA ILE A 56 0.19 -12.42 -2.05
C ILE A 56 0.04 -13.82 -2.68
N PRO A 57 -0.72 -14.75 -2.07
CA PRO A 57 -1.04 -16.04 -2.66
C PRO A 57 -1.53 -15.91 -4.11
N VAL A 58 -0.99 -16.75 -5.01
CA VAL A 58 -1.32 -16.73 -6.44
C VAL A 58 -2.81 -16.90 -6.75
N THR A 59 -3.56 -17.50 -5.84
CA THR A 59 -5.02 -17.63 -5.88
C THR A 59 -5.62 -17.30 -4.53
N ALA A 60 -6.79 -16.64 -4.51
CA ALA A 60 -7.53 -16.38 -3.28
C ALA A 60 -7.95 -17.69 -2.57
N SER A 61 -7.84 -17.70 -1.25
CA SER A 61 -8.20 -18.84 -0.40
C SER A 61 -9.68 -19.23 -0.55
N THR A 62 -9.99 -20.54 -0.48
CA THR A 62 -11.37 -21.05 -0.56
C THR A 62 -12.24 -20.57 0.61
N SER A 63 -11.62 -20.26 1.75
CA SER A 63 -12.27 -19.62 2.91
C SER A 63 -12.88 -18.26 2.54
N LEU A 64 -12.26 -17.53 1.60
CA LEU A 64 -12.69 -16.23 1.14
C LEU A 64 -13.58 -16.35 -0.11
N THR A 65 -13.20 -17.14 -1.11
CA THR A 65 -13.95 -17.23 -2.38
C THR A 65 -15.34 -17.85 -2.22
N SER A 66 -15.54 -18.74 -1.23
CA SER A 66 -16.85 -19.33 -0.91
C SER A 66 -17.82 -18.40 -0.17
N LEU A 67 -17.37 -17.23 0.28
CA LEU A 67 -18.22 -16.26 0.99
C LEU A 67 -19.31 -15.69 0.08
N THR A 68 -20.44 -15.36 0.70
CA THR A 68 -21.68 -14.87 0.09
C THR A 68 -22.23 -13.68 0.87
N ASP A 69 -23.27 -13.03 0.36
CA ASP A 69 -23.92 -11.87 1.01
C ASP A 69 -24.32 -12.13 2.48
N THR A 70 -24.72 -13.36 2.81
CA THR A 70 -25.15 -13.79 4.16
C THR A 70 -24.02 -14.39 5.00
N SER A 71 -22.77 -14.35 4.53
CA SER A 71 -21.62 -14.71 5.35
C SER A 71 -21.37 -13.63 6.41
N LEU A 72 -20.58 -13.95 7.44
CA LEU A 72 -20.26 -13.01 8.51
C LEU A 72 -18.86 -12.39 8.37
N ASP A 73 -18.75 -11.10 8.66
CA ASP A 73 -17.50 -10.34 8.74
C ASP A 73 -16.63 -10.76 9.94
N ASP A 74 -15.50 -10.08 10.17
CA ASP A 74 -14.60 -10.38 11.30
C ASP A 74 -15.22 -10.05 12.68
N ASN A 75 -16.24 -9.21 12.74
CA ASN A 75 -16.97 -8.81 13.95
C ASN A 75 -18.27 -9.62 14.17
N GLY A 76 -18.57 -10.58 13.29
CA GLY A 76 -19.78 -11.40 13.37
C GLY A 76 -21.04 -10.71 12.84
N ASN A 77 -20.90 -9.65 12.04
CA ASN A 77 -22.01 -8.97 11.36
C ASN A 77 -22.21 -9.50 9.94
N THR A 78 -23.35 -9.23 9.28
CA THR A 78 -23.55 -9.52 7.84
C THR A 78 -22.37 -8.98 7.02
N LEU A 79 -21.83 -9.74 6.06
CA LEU A 79 -20.66 -9.31 5.27
C LEU A 79 -21.02 -8.36 4.11
N ALA A 80 -22.23 -8.47 3.56
CA ALA A 80 -22.70 -7.58 2.49
C ALA A 80 -22.80 -6.12 2.98
N GLY A 81 -21.97 -5.25 2.41
CA GLY A 81 -21.84 -3.85 2.76
C GLY A 81 -21.00 -3.57 4.02
N SER A 82 -20.40 -4.59 4.65
CA SER A 82 -19.57 -4.40 5.84
C SER A 82 -18.20 -3.82 5.50
N TYR A 83 -17.91 -2.65 6.06
CA TYR A 83 -16.61 -2.00 6.01
C TYR A 83 -15.54 -2.72 6.87
N VAL A 84 -15.92 -3.73 7.65
CA VAL A 84 -15.00 -4.62 8.38
C VAL A 84 -14.37 -5.64 7.44
N GLY A 85 -15.13 -6.21 6.50
CA GLY A 85 -14.70 -7.32 5.64
C GLY A 85 -14.42 -8.64 6.39
N LYS A 86 -13.96 -9.65 5.65
CA LYS A 86 -13.58 -10.97 6.20
C LYS A 86 -12.13 -11.31 5.89
N THR A 87 -11.34 -11.61 6.92
CA THR A 87 -9.89 -11.85 6.81
C THR A 87 -9.53 -13.34 6.64
N ASP A 88 -8.58 -13.64 5.76
CA ASP A 88 -7.76 -14.85 5.79
C ASP A 88 -6.28 -14.46 5.56
N GLY A 89 -5.46 -14.61 6.60
CA GLY A 89 -4.06 -14.17 6.61
C GLY A 89 -3.89 -12.69 6.26
N ILE A 90 -3.14 -12.42 5.19
CA ILE A 90 -2.83 -11.07 4.67
C ILE A 90 -3.87 -10.53 3.68
N ILE A 91 -4.96 -11.26 3.42
CA ILE A 91 -6.02 -10.89 2.48
C ILE A 91 -7.33 -10.67 3.22
N LYS A 92 -8.08 -9.65 2.81
CA LYS A 92 -9.44 -9.37 3.27
C LYS A 92 -10.42 -9.33 2.11
N ARG A 93 -11.52 -10.09 2.17
CA ARG A 93 -12.62 -10.00 1.20
C ARG A 93 -13.68 -9.01 1.67
N TYR A 94 -14.17 -8.21 0.73
CA TYR A 94 -15.31 -7.31 0.89
C TYR A 94 -16.40 -7.68 -0.11
N ILE A 95 -17.67 -7.61 0.30
CA ILE A 95 -18.83 -7.92 -0.54
C ILE A 95 -19.77 -6.71 -0.54
N LYS A 96 -20.14 -6.23 -1.74
CA LYS A 96 -21.18 -5.21 -1.97
C LYS A 96 -21.06 -3.96 -1.08
N ILE A 97 -19.83 -3.44 -0.95
CA ILE A 97 -19.54 -2.18 -0.26
C ILE A 97 -20.28 -1.04 -0.96
N PRO A 98 -21.16 -0.29 -0.27
CA PRO A 98 -21.79 0.89 -0.85
C PRO A 98 -20.75 1.97 -1.15
N LEU A 99 -20.89 2.59 -2.32
CA LEU A 99 -20.09 3.74 -2.71
C LEU A 99 -20.94 5.02 -2.64
N THR A 100 -20.30 6.18 -2.74
CA THR A 100 -20.94 7.49 -2.84
C THR A 100 -20.39 8.23 -4.05
N SER A 101 -21.23 9.01 -4.73
CA SER A 101 -20.79 9.85 -5.87
C SER A 101 -19.71 10.81 -5.41
N ILE A 102 -18.67 10.99 -6.23
CA ILE A 102 -17.66 12.03 -6.00
C ILE A 102 -18.20 13.35 -6.54
N ASP A 103 -18.27 14.36 -5.67
CA ASP A 103 -18.82 15.69 -5.99
C ASP A 103 -18.27 16.25 -7.31
N GLY A 104 -19.19 16.77 -8.13
CA GLY A 104 -18.87 17.36 -9.43
C GLY A 104 -18.43 16.36 -10.49
N THR A 105 -18.64 15.05 -10.32
CA THR A 105 -18.43 14.05 -11.39
C THR A 105 -19.70 13.69 -12.16
N ASP A 106 -20.84 14.32 -11.85
CA ASP A 106 -22.17 14.01 -12.39
C ASP A 106 -22.54 12.52 -12.26
N GLY A 107 -22.23 11.90 -11.11
CA GLY A 107 -22.42 10.46 -10.90
C GLY A 107 -21.50 9.54 -11.73
N LYS A 108 -20.42 10.04 -12.35
CA LYS A 108 -19.53 9.21 -13.19
C LYS A 108 -18.38 8.57 -12.41
N ALA A 109 -18.06 9.05 -11.20
CA ALA A 109 -17.07 8.40 -10.34
C ALA A 109 -17.54 8.29 -8.89
N TYR A 110 -17.09 7.24 -8.21
CA TYR A 110 -17.58 6.82 -6.91
C TYR A 110 -16.44 6.39 -5.99
N GLU A 111 -16.51 6.72 -4.69
CA GLU A 111 -15.59 6.23 -3.65
C GLU A 111 -16.37 5.71 -2.42
N ALA A 112 -15.75 4.84 -1.62
CA ALA A 112 -16.28 4.48 -0.32
C ALA A 112 -15.81 5.53 0.70
N LEU A 113 -16.75 6.24 1.33
CA LEU A 113 -16.45 7.26 2.33
C LEU A 113 -15.82 6.66 3.59
N GLU A 114 -15.15 7.49 4.38
CA GLU A 114 -14.69 7.15 5.73
C GLU A 114 -15.91 6.99 6.67
N ALA A 115 -15.94 5.95 7.52
CA ALA A 115 -17.09 5.66 8.37
C ALA A 115 -16.71 5.35 9.82
N THR A 116 -17.63 5.67 10.75
CA THR A 116 -17.50 5.38 12.19
C THR A 116 -18.24 4.11 12.64
N THR A 117 -18.89 3.42 11.71
CA THR A 117 -19.64 2.17 11.95
C THR A 117 -19.44 1.22 10.77
N SER A 118 -19.51 -0.09 11.01
CA SER A 118 -19.26 -1.10 9.97
C SER A 118 -20.26 -1.07 8.81
N HIS A 119 -21.48 -0.59 9.05
CA HIS A 119 -22.57 -0.55 8.07
C HIS A 119 -23.19 0.85 8.05
N PRO A 120 -22.53 1.86 7.45
CA PRO A 120 -23.01 3.24 7.46
C PRO A 120 -24.38 3.42 6.78
N SER A 121 -24.78 2.49 5.91
CA SER A 121 -26.08 2.42 5.24
C SER A 121 -27.19 1.69 6.03
N GLY A 122 -26.94 1.24 7.26
CA GLY A 122 -27.97 0.61 8.11
C GLY A 122 -28.43 -0.78 7.65
N ASN A 123 -27.57 -1.49 6.91
CA ASN A 123 -27.88 -2.76 6.24
C ASN A 123 -27.37 -4.01 6.98
N ASN A 124 -27.05 -3.91 8.27
CA ASN A 124 -26.68 -5.06 9.09
C ASN A 124 -27.93 -5.84 9.54
N ASN A 125 -28.16 -7.01 8.95
CA ASN A 125 -29.33 -7.85 9.27
C ASN A 125 -29.02 -8.91 10.34
N ASP A 126 -27.76 -9.33 10.45
CA ASP A 126 -27.27 -10.34 11.38
C ASP A 126 -26.08 -9.76 12.15
N GLY A 127 -26.10 -9.72 13.49
CA GLY A 127 -24.88 -9.39 14.25
C GLY A 127 -25.06 -8.48 15.47
N SER A 128 -23.98 -7.78 15.82
CA SER A 128 -23.86 -6.96 17.03
C SER A 128 -23.86 -5.46 16.70
N GLY A 129 -24.34 -4.62 17.63
CA GLY A 129 -24.39 -3.16 17.43
C GLY A 129 -25.61 -2.64 16.63
N GLY A 130 -26.54 -3.53 16.24
CA GLY A 130 -27.78 -3.15 15.54
C GLY A 130 -27.56 -2.88 14.05
N ALA A 131 -28.47 -2.11 13.43
CA ALA A 131 -28.53 -1.92 11.98
C ALA A 131 -27.26 -1.33 11.34
N ASN A 132 -26.47 -0.55 12.11
CA ASN A 132 -25.20 0.03 11.64
C ASN A 132 -23.98 -0.83 12.01
N GLY A 133 -24.20 -1.95 12.70
CA GLY A 133 -23.18 -2.87 13.17
C GLY A 133 -22.20 -2.26 14.18
N THR A 134 -20.93 -2.69 14.12
CA THR A 134 -19.91 -2.35 15.13
C THR A 134 -19.29 -0.97 14.90
N SER A 135 -19.25 -0.14 15.96
CA SER A 135 -18.54 1.14 15.99
C SER A 135 -17.03 0.96 15.82
N GLY A 136 -16.37 1.88 15.12
CA GLY A 136 -14.93 1.82 14.82
C GLY A 136 -14.46 3.01 13.98
N THR A 137 -13.33 2.86 13.31
CA THR A 137 -12.83 3.80 12.30
C THR A 137 -12.51 2.99 11.05
N TYR A 138 -13.20 3.29 9.94
CA TYR A 138 -13.17 2.52 8.71
C TYR A 138 -12.81 3.44 7.55
N ASP A 139 -11.51 3.64 7.34
CA ASP A 139 -11.00 4.60 6.38
C ASP A 139 -10.54 3.90 5.09
N ARG A 140 -10.88 4.50 3.94
CA ARG A 140 -10.36 4.12 2.62
C ARG A 140 -10.46 2.62 2.34
N VAL A 141 -11.64 2.04 2.60
CA VAL A 141 -11.86 0.59 2.56
C VAL A 141 -11.58 -0.04 1.19
N THR A 142 -11.72 0.73 0.11
CA THR A 142 -11.48 0.35 -1.30
C THR A 142 -10.03 0.47 -1.77
N GLN A 143 -9.12 1.05 -0.97
CA GLN A 143 -7.70 1.13 -1.32
C GLN A 143 -6.98 -0.20 -1.08
N ASP A 144 -5.82 -0.37 -1.73
CA ASP A 144 -4.97 -1.58 -1.63
C ASP A 144 -5.67 -2.86 -2.14
N THR A 145 -6.58 -2.69 -3.09
CA THR A 145 -7.27 -3.80 -3.73
C THR A 145 -6.27 -4.65 -4.52
N ILE A 146 -6.42 -5.96 -4.46
CA ILE A 146 -5.64 -6.91 -5.27
C ILE A 146 -6.15 -6.80 -6.70
N PRO A 147 -5.31 -6.45 -7.70
CA PRO A 147 -5.77 -6.28 -9.07
C PRO A 147 -6.39 -7.56 -9.63
N PHE A 148 -7.49 -7.42 -10.40
CA PHE A 148 -8.20 -8.57 -10.98
C PHE A 148 -7.31 -9.47 -11.87
N ASN A 149 -6.23 -8.91 -12.41
CA ASN A 149 -5.25 -9.58 -13.26
C ASN A 149 -4.02 -10.12 -12.50
N PHE A 150 -4.03 -10.08 -11.16
CA PHE A 150 -2.98 -10.68 -10.33
C PHE A 150 -3.00 -12.21 -10.42
N ASP A 151 -4.21 -12.81 -10.36
CA ASP A 151 -4.44 -14.22 -10.65
C ASP A 151 -4.96 -14.38 -12.08
N THR A 152 -4.25 -15.14 -12.91
CA THR A 152 -4.69 -15.47 -14.28
C THR A 152 -5.92 -16.38 -14.32
N GLY A 153 -6.23 -17.07 -13.22
CA GLY A 153 -7.47 -17.83 -13.00
C GLY A 153 -8.65 -16.99 -12.50
N GLY A 154 -8.44 -15.71 -12.15
CA GLY A 154 -9.49 -14.75 -11.80
C GLY A 154 -10.10 -14.88 -10.40
N SER A 155 -9.46 -15.58 -9.46
CA SER A 155 -10.00 -15.74 -8.09
C SER A 155 -10.08 -14.43 -7.29
N TYR A 156 -9.22 -13.45 -7.59
CA TYR A 156 -9.31 -12.07 -7.09
C TYR A 156 -10.26 -11.19 -7.91
N GLU A 157 -11.46 -11.70 -8.20
CA GLU A 157 -12.46 -10.96 -8.97
C GLU A 157 -12.86 -9.62 -8.29
N ILE A 158 -13.00 -8.58 -9.11
CA ILE A 158 -13.63 -7.31 -8.74
C ILE A 158 -14.98 -7.27 -9.46
N LYS A 159 -16.06 -7.09 -8.71
CA LYS A 159 -17.44 -7.04 -9.24
C LYS A 159 -18.17 -5.79 -8.78
N LEU A 160 -18.79 -5.09 -9.72
CA LEU A 160 -19.71 -4.00 -9.45
C LEU A 160 -21.15 -4.49 -9.50
N TYR A 161 -22.00 -3.88 -8.68
CA TYR A 161 -23.44 -4.12 -8.62
C TYR A 161 -24.17 -2.79 -8.58
N LYS A 162 -25.40 -2.74 -9.11
CA LYS A 162 -26.31 -1.61 -8.88
C LYS A 162 -26.76 -1.61 -7.43
N SER A 163 -27.35 -0.50 -6.97
CA SER A 163 -27.94 -0.39 -5.62
C SER A 163 -28.94 -1.50 -5.27
N ASN A 164 -29.63 -2.07 -6.27
CA ASN A 164 -30.55 -3.21 -6.12
C ASN A 164 -29.86 -4.60 -6.05
N GLY A 165 -28.52 -4.66 -6.07
CA GLY A 165 -27.75 -5.91 -6.01
C GLY A 165 -27.59 -6.65 -7.34
N GLN A 166 -28.11 -6.14 -8.47
CA GLN A 166 -27.86 -6.69 -9.80
C GLN A 166 -26.42 -6.42 -10.23
N GLU A 167 -25.69 -7.46 -10.66
CA GLU A 167 -24.32 -7.32 -11.18
C GLU A 167 -24.27 -6.44 -12.44
N ILE A 168 -23.23 -5.60 -12.51
CA ILE A 168 -22.93 -4.71 -13.63
C ILE A 168 -21.83 -5.38 -14.47
N PRO A 169 -22.16 -6.01 -15.61
CA PRO A 169 -21.16 -6.64 -16.45
C PRO A 169 -20.23 -5.57 -17.06
N PHE A 170 -18.94 -5.87 -17.16
CA PHE A 170 -17.99 -4.98 -17.84
C PHE A 170 -18.29 -4.92 -19.36
N GLY A 171 -18.28 -3.72 -19.94
CA GLY A 171 -18.48 -3.48 -21.36
C GLY A 171 -19.93 -3.13 -21.73
N TYR A 172 -20.35 -3.46 -22.95
CA TYR A 172 -21.50 -2.86 -23.64
C TYR A 172 -22.82 -2.79 -22.82
N SER A 173 -23.12 -3.79 -21.98
CA SER A 173 -24.35 -3.85 -21.18
C SER A 173 -24.26 -3.28 -19.76
N GLY A 174 -23.08 -2.82 -19.33
CA GLY A 174 -22.85 -2.26 -17.99
C GLY A 174 -21.75 -1.18 -17.95
N GLY A 175 -21.48 -0.52 -19.08
CA GLY A 175 -20.48 0.54 -19.21
C GLY A 175 -19.02 0.05 -19.19
N GLU A 176 -18.09 0.92 -19.60
CA GLU A 176 -16.65 0.69 -19.43
C GLU A 176 -16.20 1.26 -18.08
N TRP A 177 -16.25 0.47 -17.02
CA TRP A 177 -15.85 0.93 -15.68
C TRP A 177 -14.42 0.53 -15.33
N ILE A 178 -13.68 1.43 -14.69
CA ILE A 178 -12.34 1.15 -14.15
C ILE A 178 -12.40 1.24 -12.62
N TYR A 179 -11.91 0.20 -11.95
CA TYR A 179 -11.59 0.24 -10.53
C TYR A 179 -10.10 0.55 -10.37
N ASP A 180 -9.76 1.74 -9.84
CA ASP A 180 -8.38 2.08 -9.52
C ASP A 180 -8.03 1.58 -8.12
N TYR A 181 -7.31 0.46 -8.06
CA TYR A 181 -6.97 -0.25 -6.82
C TYR A 181 -6.09 0.56 -5.86
N GLU A 182 -5.40 1.61 -6.33
CA GLU A 182 -4.57 2.49 -5.51
C GLU A 182 -5.41 3.57 -4.81
N SER A 183 -6.26 4.27 -5.57
CA SER A 183 -7.09 5.35 -5.03
C SER A 183 -8.38 4.84 -4.37
N GLY A 184 -8.84 3.64 -4.73
CA GLY A 184 -10.12 3.07 -4.29
C GLY A 184 -11.33 3.68 -5.00
N ILE A 185 -11.13 4.34 -6.14
CA ILE A 185 -12.15 5.02 -6.93
C ILE A 185 -12.63 4.11 -8.06
N VAL A 186 -13.95 4.08 -8.27
CA VAL A 186 -14.59 3.52 -9.46
C VAL A 186 -14.96 4.65 -10.40
N SER A 187 -14.52 4.59 -11.67
CA SER A 187 -14.86 5.57 -12.71
C SER A 187 -15.56 4.88 -13.88
N PHE A 188 -16.69 5.42 -14.33
CA PHE A 188 -17.46 4.93 -15.47
C PHE A 188 -17.18 5.76 -16.73
N TYR A 189 -16.56 5.13 -17.72
CA TYR A 189 -16.44 5.61 -19.09
C TYR A 189 -17.67 5.16 -19.89
N GLU A 190 -18.02 5.91 -20.94
CA GLU A 190 -19.27 5.77 -21.70
C GLU A 190 -20.56 5.73 -20.84
N TYR A 191 -20.69 6.63 -19.87
CA TYR A 191 -21.83 6.69 -18.92
C TYR A 191 -23.23 6.73 -19.58
N SER A 192 -23.35 7.11 -20.86
CA SER A 192 -24.62 7.02 -21.59
C SER A 192 -25.12 5.58 -21.79
N ASN A 193 -24.24 4.58 -21.65
CA ASN A 193 -24.53 3.17 -21.90
C ASN A 193 -24.95 2.42 -20.63
N ILE A 194 -24.97 3.10 -19.47
CA ILE A 194 -25.35 2.52 -18.18
C ILE A 194 -26.63 3.16 -17.63
N SER A 195 -27.46 2.37 -16.95
CA SER A 195 -28.76 2.83 -16.43
C SER A 195 -29.05 2.26 -15.04
N GLY A 196 -29.74 3.04 -14.20
CA GLY A 196 -29.98 2.68 -12.80
C GLY A 196 -28.73 2.79 -11.92
N ILE A 197 -27.80 3.67 -12.32
CA ILE A 197 -26.69 4.16 -11.51
C ILE A 197 -26.70 5.68 -11.66
N ASP A 198 -26.66 6.39 -10.54
CA ASP A 198 -26.64 7.84 -10.44
C ASP A 198 -26.22 8.25 -9.01
N GLU A 199 -26.37 9.52 -8.63
CA GLU A 199 -25.99 10.01 -7.29
C GLU A 199 -26.96 9.53 -6.19
N SER A 200 -28.21 9.25 -6.53
CA SER A 200 -29.23 8.68 -5.63
C SER A 200 -29.21 7.15 -5.61
N ASN A 201 -28.67 6.53 -6.67
CA ASN A 201 -28.53 5.09 -6.86
C ASN A 201 -27.04 4.72 -7.06
N PRO A 202 -26.17 4.95 -6.07
CA PRO A 202 -24.75 4.62 -6.22
C PRO A 202 -24.55 3.09 -6.35
N PRO A 203 -23.47 2.66 -7.02
CA PRO A 203 -23.12 1.26 -7.14
C PRO A 203 -22.52 0.69 -5.86
N LEU A 204 -22.52 -0.63 -5.79
CA LEU A 204 -21.87 -1.43 -4.75
C LEU A 204 -20.67 -2.17 -5.35
N VAL A 205 -19.64 -2.47 -4.57
CA VAL A 205 -18.45 -3.20 -5.06
C VAL A 205 -18.03 -4.36 -4.15
N SER A 206 -17.69 -5.50 -4.76
CA SER A 206 -17.05 -6.65 -4.13
C SER A 206 -15.62 -6.79 -4.66
N PHE A 207 -14.66 -7.03 -3.77
CA PHE A 207 -13.23 -7.06 -4.08
C PHE A 207 -12.43 -7.74 -2.97
N TYR A 208 -11.13 -7.91 -3.19
CA TYR A 208 -10.17 -8.40 -2.22
C TYR A 208 -9.11 -7.33 -1.97
N ARG A 209 -8.75 -7.12 -0.70
CA ARG A 209 -7.77 -6.13 -0.25
C ARG A 209 -6.56 -6.80 0.37
N TYR A 210 -5.36 -6.27 0.09
CA TYR A 210 -4.16 -6.59 0.83
C TYR A 210 -4.14 -5.84 2.17
N ILE A 211 -4.00 -6.59 3.27
CA ILE A 211 -3.94 -6.05 4.65
C ILE A 211 -2.63 -6.40 5.38
N GLY A 212 -1.67 -7.05 4.69
CA GLY A 212 -0.35 -7.38 5.23
C GLY A 212 0.55 -6.16 5.42
N GLU A 213 1.81 -6.40 5.77
CA GLU A 213 2.76 -5.30 6.00
C GLU A 213 3.11 -4.58 4.68
N LYS A 214 3.34 -3.28 4.74
CA LYS A 214 3.77 -2.49 3.58
C LYS A 214 5.06 -1.74 3.88
N GLY A 215 5.95 -1.72 2.90
CA GLY A 215 7.26 -1.11 3.01
C GLY A 215 8.36 -2.00 2.46
N VAL A 216 9.45 -1.35 2.03
CA VAL A 216 10.74 -2.01 2.10
C VAL A 216 11.18 -2.05 3.55
N SER A 217 11.44 -3.25 4.08
CA SER A 217 12.23 -3.39 5.30
C SER A 217 13.54 -2.64 5.10
N VAL A 218 13.74 -1.54 5.82
CA VAL A 218 15.09 -1.05 6.08
C VAL A 218 15.76 -2.11 6.95
N SER A 219 16.40 -3.07 6.28
CA SER A 219 17.35 -3.99 6.91
C SER A 219 18.28 -3.13 7.75
N THR A 220 18.27 -3.38 9.07
CA THR A 220 18.95 -2.53 10.05
C THR A 220 20.42 -2.50 9.70
N VAL A 221 20.85 -1.43 9.00
CA VAL A 221 22.11 -1.34 8.23
C VAL A 221 23.21 -2.01 9.02
N ASN A 222 23.62 -3.21 8.57
CA ASN A 222 24.24 -4.27 9.37
C ASN A 222 24.74 -3.72 10.70
N LYS A 223 23.91 -3.82 11.74
CA LYS A 223 24.38 -3.55 13.11
C LYS A 223 25.31 -4.71 13.45
N THR A 224 26.52 -4.64 12.92
CA THR A 224 27.70 -5.31 13.40
C THR A 224 27.90 -4.77 14.79
N VAL A 225 27.17 -5.37 15.74
CA VAL A 225 27.52 -5.29 17.14
C VAL A 225 28.96 -5.79 17.16
N PHE A 226 29.89 -4.88 17.41
CA PHE A 226 31.26 -5.25 17.76
C PHE A 226 31.15 -5.93 19.12
N ASP A 227 30.78 -7.21 19.10
CA ASP A 227 30.90 -8.10 20.24
C ASP A 227 32.39 -8.16 20.55
N ALA A 228 32.78 -7.57 21.68
CA ALA A 228 34.17 -7.26 21.99
C ALA A 228 35.01 -8.50 22.35
N GLY A 229 34.43 -9.71 22.17
CA GLY A 229 34.97 -10.95 22.66
C GLY A 229 34.70 -11.14 24.15
N ASP A 230 35.21 -12.26 24.66
CA ASP A 230 34.94 -12.76 26.01
C ASP A 230 35.30 -11.72 27.10
N LYS A 231 34.30 -11.33 27.91
CA LYS A 231 34.40 -10.24 28.91
C LYS A 231 35.11 -10.68 30.20
N THR A 232 36.31 -11.27 30.10
CA THR A 232 37.09 -11.72 31.25
C THR A 232 37.91 -10.60 31.91
N GLY A 233 37.40 -9.36 31.91
CA GLY A 233 38.11 -8.16 32.36
C GLY A 233 37.17 -7.11 32.98
N THR A 234 37.74 -6.18 33.75
CA THR A 234 36.98 -5.20 34.54
C THR A 234 36.34 -4.10 33.69
N GLY A 235 35.09 -4.30 33.28
CA GLY A 235 34.06 -3.26 33.28
C GLY A 235 34.15 -2.07 32.29
N ASP A 236 35.15 -2.02 31.42
CA ASP A 236 35.30 -0.95 30.42
C ASP A 236 34.33 -1.14 29.22
N ASP A 237 33.04 -0.92 29.44
CA ASP A 237 32.04 -0.84 28.36
C ASP A 237 32.22 0.47 27.55
N ILE A 238 32.40 0.35 26.23
CA ILE A 238 32.44 1.50 25.32
C ILE A 238 31.02 2.07 25.17
N THR A 239 30.70 3.12 25.93
CA THR A 239 29.35 3.73 25.97
C THR A 239 28.87 4.23 24.60
N ALA A 240 29.77 4.76 23.78
CA ALA A 240 29.51 5.10 22.38
C ALA A 240 30.82 5.23 21.59
N ALA A 241 30.80 4.83 20.32
CA ALA A 241 31.80 5.19 19.32
C ALA A 241 31.12 6.05 18.25
N GLN A 242 31.41 7.35 18.22
CA GLN A 242 30.81 8.28 17.26
C GLN A 242 31.76 8.49 16.08
N ILE A 243 31.46 7.84 14.95
CA ILE A 243 32.21 7.98 13.70
C ILE A 243 31.50 9.03 12.84
N ASP A 244 32.17 10.16 12.58
CA ASP A 244 31.68 11.14 11.61
C ASP A 244 32.01 10.64 10.21
N THR A 245 30.98 10.25 9.47
CA THR A 245 31.13 9.65 8.13
C THR A 245 31.10 10.68 7.00
N ARG A 246 30.97 11.98 7.29
CA ARG A 246 30.84 13.03 6.26
C ARG A 246 32.08 13.14 5.37
N ASP A 247 33.26 12.79 5.88
CA ASP A 247 34.53 12.86 5.15
C ASP A 247 34.89 11.57 4.37
N LEU A 248 34.14 10.47 4.53
CA LEU A 248 34.41 9.20 3.83
C LEU A 248 34.32 9.31 2.30
N SER A 249 33.61 10.33 1.79
CA SER A 249 33.46 10.58 0.35
C SER A 249 34.76 10.97 -0.36
N THR A 250 35.82 11.29 0.39
CA THR A 250 37.15 11.68 -0.14
C THR A 250 38.15 10.52 -0.21
N LEU A 251 37.83 9.36 0.37
CA LEU A 251 38.72 8.20 0.39
C LEU A 251 38.55 7.37 -0.89
N GLY A 252 39.61 7.27 -1.68
CA GLY A 252 39.62 6.49 -2.93
C GLY A 252 39.36 4.99 -2.71
N LEU A 253 38.79 4.34 -3.72
CA LEU A 253 38.34 2.92 -3.69
C LEU A 253 39.41 1.88 -3.28
N SER A 254 40.69 2.25 -3.24
CA SER A 254 41.80 1.40 -2.79
C SER A 254 42.12 1.50 -1.28
N ALA A 255 41.45 2.36 -0.51
CA ALA A 255 41.74 2.61 0.90
C ALA A 255 41.01 1.69 1.90
N TYR A 256 40.06 0.85 1.45
CA TYR A 256 39.11 0.13 2.30
C TYR A 256 39.67 -1.02 3.17
N SER A 257 40.98 -1.24 3.24
CA SER A 257 41.60 -2.31 4.05
C SER A 257 42.45 -1.82 5.24
N GLN A 258 42.31 -0.56 5.65
CA GLN A 258 42.99 -0.05 6.86
C GLN A 258 42.10 -0.29 8.10
N ALA A 259 42.43 -1.33 8.86
CA ALA A 259 41.74 -1.66 10.10
C ALA A 259 42.05 -0.62 11.20
N PHE A 260 41.08 0.25 11.49
CA PHE A 260 41.12 1.11 12.67
C PHE A 260 40.77 0.29 13.91
N GLN A 261 41.79 -0.25 14.57
CA GLN A 261 41.64 -1.13 15.73
C GLN A 261 41.70 -0.35 17.04
N PHE A 262 40.61 -0.36 17.80
CA PHE A 262 40.66 -0.14 19.26
C PHE A 262 40.99 -1.48 19.94
N GLY A 263 41.99 -1.48 20.82
CA GLY A 263 42.34 -2.67 21.59
C GLY A 263 43.04 -2.36 22.91
N GLY A 264 42.45 -2.80 24.02
CA GLY A 264 43.16 -3.16 25.25
C GLY A 264 43.56 -4.64 25.19
N ASN A 265 44.53 -5.14 25.97
CA ASN A 265 44.83 -4.76 27.34
C ASN A 265 46.35 -4.66 27.58
N TYR A 266 46.80 -3.50 28.08
CA TYR A 266 48.15 -3.30 28.63
C TYR A 266 48.06 -2.26 29.76
N ASN A 267 48.03 -2.72 31.02
CA ASN A 267 48.13 -1.90 32.23
C ASN A 267 47.24 -0.64 32.28
N GLY A 268 45.95 -0.75 31.91
CA GLY A 268 44.97 0.30 32.15
C GLY A 268 45.17 1.59 31.35
N SER A 269 45.71 1.53 30.13
CA SER A 269 45.76 2.68 29.22
C SER A 269 45.29 2.32 27.82
N TRP A 270 44.37 3.14 27.28
CA TRP A 270 43.94 3.08 25.90
C TRP A 270 45.06 3.55 24.96
N ARG A 271 45.34 2.78 23.91
CA ARG A 271 46.35 3.13 22.91
C ARG A 271 45.75 3.20 21.52
N MET A 272 45.70 4.40 20.95
CA MET A 272 45.53 4.57 19.52
C MET A 272 46.88 4.31 18.82
N VAL A 273 46.89 3.43 17.82
CA VAL A 273 48.06 3.20 16.96
C VAL A 273 47.67 3.60 15.54
N VAL A 274 48.21 4.71 15.06
CA VAL A 274 48.08 5.13 13.66
C VAL A 274 49.33 4.69 12.93
N SER A 275 49.23 3.62 12.13
CA SER A 275 50.32 3.13 11.29
C SER A 275 50.29 3.81 9.92
N GLY A 276 51.28 4.66 9.65
CA GLY A 276 51.45 5.27 8.33
C GLY A 276 51.90 4.22 7.30
N GLY A 277 51.02 3.87 6.37
CA GLY A 277 51.35 2.94 5.29
C GLY A 277 52.34 3.55 4.29
N ASN A 278 53.64 3.24 4.44
CA ASN A 278 54.63 3.07 3.36
C ASN A 278 56.05 2.80 3.91
N GLY A 279 56.34 1.54 4.28
CA GLY A 279 57.69 0.96 4.34
C GLY A 279 58.72 1.48 5.38
N ASN A 280 58.60 2.71 5.85
CA ASN A 280 59.56 3.33 6.77
C ASN A 280 59.00 3.33 8.20
N GLN A 281 59.68 2.62 9.11
CA GLN A 281 59.26 2.38 10.50
C GLN A 281 59.46 3.59 11.44
N ALA A 282 59.10 4.79 11.00
CA ALA A 282 58.99 5.96 11.86
C ALA A 282 57.58 6.00 12.50
N GLU A 283 57.33 5.12 13.48
CA GLU A 283 56.07 5.08 14.20
C GLU A 283 55.90 6.33 15.09
N THR A 284 55.14 7.33 14.62
CA THR A 284 54.78 8.49 15.44
C THR A 284 53.83 8.07 16.56
N LYS A 285 54.37 7.95 17.77
CA LYS A 285 53.63 7.53 18.98
C LYS A 285 53.27 8.74 19.83
N PHE A 286 52.00 9.09 19.84
CA PHE A 286 51.44 10.03 20.82
C PHE A 286 50.95 9.25 22.04
N ARG A 287 51.34 9.66 23.25
CA ARG A 287 50.69 9.21 24.49
C ARG A 287 49.71 10.28 24.92
N ILE A 288 48.45 9.92 25.02
CA ILE A 288 47.45 10.68 25.77
C ILE A 288 47.39 10.02 27.13
N GLN A 289 47.84 10.72 28.18
CA GLN A 289 47.46 10.38 29.55
C GLN A 289 46.12 11.07 29.83
N VAL A 290 45.19 10.31 30.40
CA VAL A 290 43.93 10.79 30.97
C VAL A 290 44.06 10.72 32.49
#